data_AF-A0A3R7G8Q9-F1
#
_entry.id   AF-A0A3R7G8Q9-F1
#
_cell.length_a   1.000
_cell.length_b   1.000
_cell.length_c   1.000
_cell.angle_alpha   90.00
_cell.angle_beta   90.00
_cell.angle_gamma   90.00
#
_symmetry.space_group_name_H-M   'P 1'
#
loop_
_entity.id
_entity.type
_entity.pdbx_description
1 polymer ?
#
loop_
_entity_poly.entity_id
_entity_poly.type
_entity_poly.pdbx_seq_one_letter_code
_entity_poly.pdbx_strand_id
1 'polypeptide(L)'
;MNSTDPSAQSVHGVNPQTLIEKIMRNRIYASIYWKEQCFGLTAETLVDKAVELQEFGGTFGVYLRLVGKPIDVYTLLEPLLSDYRKIRKRNVIGWEITHVDEIADALLNDEYYIDLALPRLMDRELLEKNEGLPPRRSVLEDELDAASDSSDSSSGNDEDKAE
;
A
#
# COMPACT_ATOMS: atom_id res chain seq x y z
N MET A 1 -12.01 -11.80 26.10
CA MET A 1 -12.96 -11.83 24.98
C MET A 1 -12.52 -10.79 23.98
N ASN A 2 -11.79 -11.23 22.97
CA ASN A 2 -11.38 -10.58 21.72
C ASN A 2 -10.52 -11.66 21.07
N SER A 3 -11.17 -12.67 20.49
CA SER A 3 -10.53 -13.84 19.90
C SER A 3 -10.87 -13.86 18.42
N THR A 4 -9.97 -14.40 17.62
CA THR A 4 -10.21 -14.67 16.20
C THR A 4 -11.34 -15.68 16.07
N ASP A 5 -12.18 -15.50 15.05
CA ASP A 5 -13.19 -16.49 14.68
C ASP A 5 -12.53 -17.86 14.42
N PRO A 6 -13.09 -18.97 14.94
CA PRO A 6 -12.55 -20.31 14.70
C PRO A 6 -12.46 -20.70 13.21
N SER A 7 -13.30 -20.12 12.34
CA SER A 7 -13.26 -20.39 10.90
C SER A 7 -12.22 -19.54 10.16
N ALA A 8 -11.51 -18.64 10.84
CA ALA A 8 -10.49 -17.80 10.21
C ALA A 8 -9.28 -18.63 9.81
N GLN A 9 -8.80 -18.40 8.58
CA GLN A 9 -7.57 -19.01 8.09
C GLN A 9 -6.36 -18.45 8.84
N SER A 10 -5.35 -19.30 9.06
CA SER A 10 -4.06 -18.83 9.55
C SER A 10 -3.34 -18.04 8.46
N VAL A 11 -2.59 -17.02 8.88
CA VAL A 11 -1.82 -16.16 8.00
C VAL A 11 -0.37 -16.25 8.44
N HIS A 12 0.55 -16.50 7.50
CA HIS A 12 1.97 -16.78 7.79
C HIS A 12 2.18 -17.90 8.82
N GLY A 13 1.27 -18.88 8.84
CA GLY A 13 1.32 -20.00 9.79
C GLY A 13 0.93 -19.65 11.23
N VAL A 14 0.50 -18.41 11.49
CA VAL A 14 0.09 -17.94 12.82
C VAL A 14 -1.35 -17.43 12.82
N ASN A 15 -1.89 -17.19 14.02
CA ASN A 15 -3.20 -16.57 14.14
C ASN A 15 -3.13 -15.14 13.56
N PRO A 16 -4.06 -14.71 12.69
CA PRO A 16 -4.03 -13.37 12.08
C PRO A 16 -3.94 -12.21 13.08
N GLN A 17 -4.54 -12.34 14.26
CA GLN A 17 -4.41 -11.31 15.30
C GLN A 17 -2.97 -11.17 15.79
N THR A 18 -2.15 -12.22 15.73
CA THR A 18 -0.78 -12.19 16.22
C THR A 18 0.20 -11.44 15.33
N LEU A 19 -0.24 -11.02 14.14
CA LEU A 19 0.54 -10.14 13.25
C LEU A 19 0.77 -8.74 13.87
N ILE A 20 -0.12 -8.31 14.76
CA ILE A 20 0.05 -7.07 15.55
C ILE A 20 0.64 -7.44 16.91
N GLU A 21 1.63 -6.72 17.40
CA GLU A 21 2.23 -7.00 18.71
C GLU A 21 1.22 -6.96 19.87
N LYS A 22 1.45 -7.80 20.89
CA LYS A 22 0.53 -7.92 22.04
C LYS A 22 0.27 -6.58 22.74
N ILE A 23 1.30 -5.73 22.88
CA ILE A 23 1.16 -4.42 23.53
C ILE A 23 0.24 -3.53 22.70
N MET A 24 0.42 -3.49 21.38
CA MET A 24 -0.43 -2.72 20.47
C MET A 24 -1.88 -3.22 20.49
N ARG A 25 -2.10 -4.54 20.42
CA ARG A 25 -3.46 -5.11 20.50
C ARG A 25 -4.17 -4.73 21.80
N ASN A 26 -3.47 -4.80 22.93
CA ASN A 26 -4.04 -4.42 24.21
C ASN A 26 -4.44 -2.93 24.24
N ARG A 27 -3.63 -2.05 23.63
CA ARG A 27 -3.97 -0.62 23.48
C ARG A 27 -5.19 -0.42 22.57
N ILE A 28 -5.25 -1.12 21.45
CA ILE A 28 -6.40 -1.10 20.52
C ILE A 28 -7.66 -1.53 21.26
N TYR A 29 -7.63 -2.69 21.93
CA TYR A 29 -8.78 -3.24 22.68
C TYR A 29 -9.21 -2.37 23.86
N ALA A 30 -8.28 -1.61 24.45
CA ALA A 30 -8.58 -0.69 25.54
C ALA A 30 -9.21 0.62 25.06
N SER A 31 -9.01 1.00 23.80
CA SER A 31 -9.47 2.26 23.23
C SER A 31 -11.00 2.38 23.24
N ILE A 32 -11.49 3.62 23.33
CA ILE A 32 -12.93 3.93 23.30
C ILE A 32 -13.51 3.53 21.94
N TYR A 33 -12.81 3.86 20.85
CA TYR A 33 -13.23 3.52 19.49
C TYR A 33 -13.47 2.01 19.33
N TRP A 34 -12.57 1.15 19.81
CA TRP A 34 -12.77 -0.30 19.74
C TRP A 34 -14.01 -0.76 20.51
N LYS A 35 -14.23 -0.23 21.71
CA LYS A 35 -15.33 -0.63 22.59
C LYS A 35 -16.69 -0.15 22.11
N GLU A 36 -16.75 1.02 21.48
CA GLU A 36 -18.01 1.63 21.05
C GLU A 36 -18.34 1.37 19.58
N GLN A 37 -17.33 1.37 18.71
CA GLN A 37 -17.52 1.31 17.26
C GLN A 37 -17.18 -0.06 16.67
N CYS A 38 -16.24 -0.82 17.25
CA CYS A 38 -15.84 -2.13 16.72
C CYS A 38 -16.55 -3.32 17.37
N PHE A 39 -17.42 -3.09 18.36
CA PHE A 39 -18.16 -4.18 19.01
C PHE A 39 -19.22 -4.76 18.06
N GLY A 40 -19.12 -6.06 17.76
CA GLY A 40 -20.06 -6.75 16.87
C GLY A 40 -19.96 -6.34 15.40
N LEU A 41 -18.84 -5.72 14.99
CA LEU A 41 -18.62 -5.35 13.60
C LEU A 41 -18.55 -6.60 12.71
N THR A 42 -19.17 -6.53 11.53
CA THR A 42 -19.16 -7.61 10.54
C THR A 42 -18.50 -7.14 9.26
N ALA A 43 -18.22 -8.07 8.34
CA ALA A 43 -17.67 -7.71 7.03
C ALA A 43 -18.58 -6.74 6.25
N GLU A 44 -19.89 -6.82 6.44
CA GLU A 44 -20.88 -5.94 5.79
C GLU A 44 -20.82 -4.51 6.35
N THR A 45 -20.72 -4.37 7.68
CA THR A 45 -20.75 -3.07 8.36
C THR A 45 -19.37 -2.41 8.50
N LEU A 46 -18.30 -3.12 8.13
CA LEU A 46 -16.93 -2.61 8.21
C LEU A 46 -16.70 -1.42 7.28
N VAL A 47 -17.25 -1.47 6.07
CA VAL A 47 -17.05 -0.41 5.06
C VAL A 47 -17.68 0.90 5.52
N ASP A 48 -18.88 0.86 6.12
CA ASP A 48 -19.55 2.05 6.63
C ASP A 48 -18.68 2.77 7.66
N LYS A 49 -18.06 2.01 8.58
CA LYS A 49 -17.12 2.57 9.56
C LYS A 49 -15.81 3.04 8.95
N ALA A 50 -15.32 2.36 7.91
CA ALA A 50 -14.11 2.80 7.22
C ALA A 50 -14.30 4.14 6.49
N VAL A 51 -15.49 4.42 5.95
CA VAL A 51 -15.81 5.68 5.27
C VAL A 51 -15.91 6.86 6.26
N GLU A 52 -16.37 6.61 7.48
CA GLU A 52 -16.43 7.63 8.53
C GLU A 52 -15.05 8.09 9.03
N LEU A 53 -13.99 7.28 8.82
CA LEU A 53 -12.64 7.61 9.25
C LEU A 53 -12.06 8.74 8.39
N GLN A 54 -11.78 9.87 9.04
CA GLN A 54 -11.23 11.06 8.36
C GLN A 54 -9.69 11.11 8.37
N GLU A 55 -9.06 10.08 8.92
CA GLU A 55 -7.65 10.03 9.27
C GLU A 55 -7.08 8.66 8.91
N PHE A 56 -5.86 8.65 8.40
CA PHE A 56 -5.20 7.42 7.97
C PHE A 56 -4.37 6.82 9.11
N GLY A 57 -4.69 5.56 9.45
CA GLY A 57 -3.97 4.73 10.41
C GLY A 57 -3.73 3.29 9.98
N GLY A 58 -4.11 2.89 8.75
CA GLY A 58 -3.70 1.60 8.17
C GLY A 58 -4.79 0.58 7.85
N THR A 59 -5.84 0.92 7.10
CA THR A 59 -6.91 -0.05 6.82
C THR A 59 -6.69 -0.88 5.55
N PHE A 60 -6.34 -0.29 4.41
CA PHE A 60 -6.26 -1.08 3.16
C PHE A 60 -4.85 -1.55 2.82
N GLY A 61 -3.90 -0.62 2.63
CA GLY A 61 -2.53 -0.97 2.24
C GLY A 61 -1.78 -1.78 3.30
N VAL A 62 -1.95 -1.44 4.58
CA VAL A 62 -1.33 -2.18 5.70
C VAL A 62 -1.91 -3.60 5.82
N TYR A 63 -3.22 -3.76 5.69
CA TYR A 63 -3.85 -5.08 5.73
C TYR A 63 -3.31 -5.98 4.62
N LEU A 64 -3.30 -5.47 3.38
CA LEU A 64 -2.71 -6.17 2.23
C LEU A 64 -1.25 -6.53 2.50
N ARG A 65 -0.47 -5.59 3.03
CA ARG A 65 0.96 -5.81 3.29
C ARG A 65 1.23 -6.87 4.37
N LEU A 66 0.32 -7.00 5.34
CA LEU A 66 0.43 -7.99 6.42
C LEU A 66 -0.08 -9.37 6.03
N VAL A 67 -1.13 -9.45 5.21
CA VAL A 67 -1.86 -10.71 4.95
C VAL A 67 -1.63 -11.25 3.53
N GLY A 68 -1.45 -10.36 2.56
CA GLY A 68 -1.34 -10.69 1.14
C GLY A 68 -0.05 -11.42 0.79
N LYS A 69 -0.08 -12.11 -0.35
CA LYS A 69 1.13 -12.66 -0.98
C LYS A 69 1.95 -11.52 -1.59
N PRO A 70 3.27 -11.68 -1.74
CA PRO A 70 4.10 -10.64 -2.36
C PRO A 70 3.58 -10.17 -3.72
N ILE A 71 3.09 -11.08 -4.58
CA ILE A 71 2.47 -10.74 -5.87
C ILE A 71 1.28 -9.78 -5.69
N ASP A 72 0.34 -10.12 -4.81
CA ASP A 72 -0.87 -9.32 -4.58
C ASP A 72 -0.51 -7.94 -3.99
N VAL A 73 0.53 -7.90 -3.15
CA VAL A 73 1.04 -6.65 -2.57
C VAL A 73 1.56 -5.72 -3.68
N TYR A 74 2.43 -6.21 -4.56
CA TYR A 74 2.96 -5.39 -5.66
C TYR A 74 1.86 -4.94 -6.62
N THR A 75 1.02 -5.86 -7.08
CA THR A 75 -0.04 -5.57 -8.07
C THR A 75 -1.08 -4.55 -7.58
N LEU A 76 -1.37 -4.53 -6.27
CA LEU A 76 -2.36 -3.62 -5.69
C LEU A 76 -1.75 -2.32 -5.17
N LEU A 77 -0.49 -2.31 -4.73
CA LEU A 77 0.17 -1.09 -4.22
C LEU A 77 0.83 -0.27 -5.34
N GLU A 78 1.36 -0.89 -6.40
CA GLU A 78 2.03 -0.17 -7.48
C GLU A 78 1.15 0.88 -8.17
N PRO A 79 -0.13 0.63 -8.47
CA PRO A 79 -1.01 1.66 -9.02
C PRO A 79 -1.23 2.85 -8.08
N LEU A 80 -1.14 2.64 -6.76
CA LEU A 80 -1.32 3.68 -5.76
C LEU A 80 -0.14 4.67 -5.71
N LEU A 81 1.02 4.32 -6.29
CA LEU A 81 2.14 5.25 -6.43
C LEU A 81 1.84 6.40 -7.41
N SER A 82 0.81 6.27 -8.26
CA SER A 82 0.33 7.35 -9.13
C SER A 82 -0.70 8.26 -8.45
N ASP A 83 -1.09 7.95 -7.22
CA ASP A 83 -2.11 8.68 -6.47
C ASP A 83 -1.48 9.71 -5.53
N TYR A 84 -1.51 10.98 -5.93
CA TYR A 84 -0.96 12.10 -5.15
C TYR A 84 -1.99 12.78 -4.24
N ARG A 85 -3.09 12.11 -3.89
CA ARG A 85 -4.09 12.71 -2.99
C ARG A 85 -3.52 12.92 -1.60
N LYS A 86 -3.82 14.09 -1.03
CA LYS A 86 -3.42 14.46 0.33
C LYS A 86 -4.28 13.74 1.35
N ILE A 87 -3.63 13.22 2.36
CA ILE A 87 -4.25 12.50 3.47
C ILE A 87 -3.64 12.97 4.79
N ARG A 88 -4.44 12.89 5.85
CA ARG A 88 -4.00 13.26 7.21
C ARG A 88 -3.45 12.04 7.92
N LYS A 89 -2.18 12.08 8.29
CA LYS A 89 -1.52 11.07 9.12
C LYS A 89 -1.40 11.57 10.55
N ARG A 90 -1.68 10.68 11.50
CA ARG A 90 -1.50 10.97 12.93
C ARG A 90 -0.05 10.73 13.33
N ASN A 91 0.60 11.77 13.84
CA ASN A 91 1.90 11.68 14.49
C ASN A 91 1.71 11.77 16.03
N VAL A 92 2.76 11.47 16.80
CA VAL A 92 2.77 11.53 18.27
C VAL A 92 2.41 12.94 18.76
N ILE A 93 2.92 13.95 18.07
CA ILE A 93 2.81 15.36 18.47
C ILE A 93 1.55 16.03 17.88
N GLY A 94 1.05 15.55 16.74
CA GLY A 94 -0.04 16.23 16.03
C GLY A 94 -0.45 15.56 14.73
N TRP A 95 -1.00 16.37 13.82
CA TRP A 95 -1.41 15.95 12.48
C TRP A 95 -0.36 16.38 11.48
N GLU A 96 0.01 15.46 10.59
CA GLU A 96 0.83 15.75 9.42
C GLU A 96 0.03 15.46 8.15
N ILE A 97 0.26 16.25 7.11
CA ILE A 97 -0.29 15.98 5.79
C ILE A 97 0.74 15.12 5.07
N THR A 98 0.32 13.95 4.61
CA THR A 98 1.10 13.06 3.74
C THR A 98 0.33 12.81 2.45
N HIS A 99 0.95 12.09 1.53
CA HIS A 99 0.33 11.73 0.26
C HIS A 99 0.12 10.20 0.18
N VAL A 100 -0.79 9.74 -0.69
CA VAL A 100 -1.12 8.31 -0.83
C VAL A 100 0.06 7.52 -1.40
N ASP A 101 0.74 8.07 -2.41
CA ASP A 101 1.98 7.55 -2.99
C ASP A 101 3.10 7.36 -1.95
N GLU A 102 3.34 8.35 -1.08
CA GLU A 102 4.33 8.26 0.00
C GLU A 102 4.04 7.06 0.94
N ILE A 103 2.76 6.78 1.18
CA ILE A 103 2.35 5.63 2.00
C ILE A 103 2.53 4.31 1.25
N ALA A 104 2.16 4.28 -0.02
CA ALA A 104 2.35 3.09 -0.85
C ALA A 104 3.84 2.72 -0.96
N ASP A 105 4.70 3.72 -1.13
CA ASP A 105 6.16 3.54 -1.18
C ASP A 105 6.72 3.01 0.16
N ALA A 106 6.34 3.64 1.28
CA ALA A 106 6.73 3.21 2.62
C ALA A 106 6.32 1.75 2.89
N LEU A 107 5.13 1.32 2.43
CA LEU A 107 4.67 -0.06 2.59
C LEU A 107 5.45 -1.08 1.76
N LEU A 108 5.99 -0.66 0.61
CA LEU A 108 6.77 -1.52 -0.27
C LEU A 108 8.24 -1.64 0.17
N ASN A 109 8.82 -0.55 0.65
CA ASN A 109 10.26 -0.44 0.88
C ASN A 109 10.67 -0.53 2.36
N ASP A 110 9.83 -0.06 3.29
CA ASP A 110 10.20 -0.02 4.69
C ASP A 110 9.94 -1.35 5.41
N GLU A 111 10.76 -1.63 6.43
CA GLU A 111 10.56 -2.78 7.31
C GLU A 111 9.52 -2.50 8.43
N TYR A 112 9.24 -1.22 8.70
CA TYR A 112 8.34 -0.79 9.76
C TYR A 112 7.43 0.35 9.28
N TYR A 113 6.13 0.23 9.54
CA TYR A 113 5.17 1.26 9.21
C TYR A 113 4.06 1.36 10.27
N ILE A 114 3.80 2.58 10.79
CA ILE A 114 2.82 2.85 11.88
C ILE A 114 3.04 1.91 13.07
N ASP A 115 4.27 1.84 13.59
CA ASP A 115 4.67 0.99 14.72
C ASP A 115 4.39 -0.53 14.51
N LEU A 116 4.21 -0.97 13.26
CA LEU A 116 4.05 -2.37 12.90
C LEU A 116 5.27 -2.84 12.12
N ALA A 117 5.82 -3.99 12.53
CA ALA A 117 6.82 -4.70 11.76
C ALA A 117 6.16 -5.36 10.54
N LEU A 118 6.62 -5.01 9.34
CA LEU A 118 6.10 -5.57 8.11
C LEU A 118 6.78 -6.93 7.81
N PRO A 119 6.04 -7.96 7.37
CA PRO A 119 6.63 -9.21 6.90
C PRO A 119 7.64 -8.95 5.79
N ARG A 120 8.75 -9.68 5.74
CA ARG A 120 9.75 -9.49 4.68
C ARG A 120 9.12 -9.68 3.29
N LEU A 121 9.29 -8.69 2.43
CA LEU A 121 8.91 -8.76 1.03
C LEU A 121 10.06 -9.39 0.25
N MET A 122 9.76 -10.24 -0.72
CA MET A 122 10.77 -10.77 -1.64
C MET A 122 11.04 -9.75 -2.73
N ASP A 123 12.31 -9.56 -3.08
CA ASP A 123 12.69 -8.61 -4.13
C ASP A 123 11.95 -8.88 -5.44
N ARG A 124 11.52 -7.78 -6.06
CA ARG A 124 10.69 -7.79 -7.27
C ARG A 124 11.34 -8.55 -8.42
N GLU A 125 12.65 -8.38 -8.63
CA GLU A 125 13.40 -9.09 -9.67
C GLU A 125 13.35 -10.61 -9.53
N LEU A 126 13.35 -11.11 -8.28
CA LEU A 126 13.26 -12.54 -8.01
C LEU A 126 11.86 -13.06 -8.28
N LEU A 127 10.83 -12.27 -8.01
CA LEU A 127 9.45 -12.63 -8.30
C LEU A 127 9.13 -12.59 -9.80
N GLU A 128 9.68 -11.62 -10.54
CA GLU A 128 9.61 -11.59 -12.01
C GLU A 128 10.23 -12.86 -12.62
N LYS A 129 11.39 -13.27 -12.10
CA LYS A 129 12.12 -14.45 -12.58
C LYS A 129 11.44 -15.78 -12.22
N ASN A 130 10.87 -15.89 -11.03
CA ASN A 130 10.35 -17.16 -10.51
C ASN A 130 8.85 -17.37 -10.78
N GLU A 131 8.05 -16.31 -10.65
CA GLU A 131 6.58 -16.40 -10.65
C GLU A 131 5.94 -15.66 -11.84
N GLY A 132 6.75 -15.02 -12.70
CA GLY A 132 6.28 -14.43 -13.96
C GLY A 132 5.41 -13.18 -13.78
N LEU A 133 5.72 -12.36 -12.77
CA LEU A 133 5.09 -11.05 -12.60
C LEU A 133 5.36 -10.17 -13.84
N PRO A 134 4.36 -9.40 -14.32
CA PRO A 134 4.57 -8.44 -15.39
C PRO A 134 5.61 -7.39 -14.96
N PRO A 135 6.47 -6.95 -15.89
CA PRO A 135 7.47 -5.92 -15.60
C PRO A 135 6.78 -4.66 -15.09
N ARG A 136 7.46 -3.91 -14.21
CA ARG A 136 6.91 -2.65 -13.68
C ARG A 136 6.56 -1.76 -14.84
N ARG A 137 5.35 -1.22 -14.85
CA ARG A 137 4.99 -0.12 -15.73
C ARG A 137 4.92 1.14 -14.90
N SER A 138 6.02 1.90 -14.87
CA SER A 138 6.01 3.21 -14.24
C SER A 138 5.29 4.19 -15.16
N VAL A 139 4.24 4.83 -14.66
CA VAL A 139 3.51 5.87 -15.43
C VAL A 139 4.45 7.00 -15.87
N LEU A 140 5.51 7.25 -15.11
CA LEU A 140 6.54 8.25 -15.43
C LEU A 140 7.47 7.83 -16.58
N GLU A 141 7.71 6.53 -16.79
CA GLU A 141 8.48 6.05 -17.94
C GLU A 141 7.67 6.25 -19.23
N ASP A 142 6.37 5.94 -19.22
CA ASP A 142 5.50 6.18 -20.37
C ASP A 142 5.45 7.70 -20.73
N GLU A 143 5.52 8.61 -19.74
CA GLU A 143 5.59 10.06 -19.98
C GLU A 143 6.94 10.54 -20.52
N LEU A 144 8.05 10.01 -20.00
CA LEU A 144 9.41 10.30 -20.46
C LEU A 144 9.63 9.80 -21.89
N ASP A 145 9.17 8.59 -22.20
CA ASP A 145 9.22 8.01 -23.53
C ASP A 145 8.39 8.86 -24.51
N ALA A 146 7.16 9.25 -24.13
CA ALA A 146 6.33 10.14 -24.95
C ALA A 146 6.96 11.53 -25.16
N ALA A 147 7.63 12.08 -24.15
CA ALA A 147 8.35 13.35 -24.27
C ALA A 147 9.57 13.23 -25.21
N SER A 148 10.28 12.11 -25.16
CA SER A 148 11.42 11.85 -26.04
C SER A 148 11.00 11.73 -27.52
N ASP A 149 9.88 11.06 -27.80
CA ASP A 149 9.32 10.89 -29.14
C ASP A 149 8.83 12.22 -29.74
N SER A 150 8.40 13.16 -28.89
CA SER A 150 8.00 14.52 -29.32
C SER A 150 9.19 15.41 -29.72
N SER A 151 10.41 15.03 -29.34
CA SER A 151 11.63 15.81 -29.58
C SER A 151 12.46 15.37 -30.79
N ASP A 152 12.12 14.24 -31.42
CA ASP A 152 12.88 13.68 -32.56
C ASP A 152 12.33 14.09 -33.94
N SER A 153 11.27 14.90 -34.00
CA SER A 153 10.66 15.32 -35.28
C SER A 153 11.25 16.59 -35.93
N SER A 154 12.42 17.08 -35.50
CA SER A 154 13.04 18.29 -36.08
C SER A 154 14.51 18.11 -36.48
N SER A 155 14.80 17.05 -37.25
CA SER A 155 16.03 16.93 -38.04
C SER A 155 15.71 16.53 -39.49
N GLY A 156 15.00 17.42 -40.20
CA GLY A 156 14.88 17.34 -41.65
C GLY A 156 16.14 17.90 -42.30
N ASN A 157 16.98 17.02 -42.81
CA ASN A 157 18.10 17.35 -43.69
C ASN A 157 17.58 18.04 -44.97
N ASP A 158 17.84 19.34 -45.12
CA ASP A 158 17.85 19.99 -46.43
C ASP A 158 19.30 19.93 -46.97
N GLU A 159 19.68 18.76 -47.51
CA GLU A 159 20.82 18.63 -48.44
C GLU A 159 20.29 18.22 -49.83
N ASP A 160 20.53 19.13 -50.78
CA ASP A 160 20.81 18.94 -52.22
C ASP A 160 19.75 18.45 -53.22
N LYS A 161 19.34 19.36 -54.12
CA LYS A 161 19.50 19.33 -55.61
C LYS A 161 18.78 20.53 -56.25
N ALA A 162 19.16 21.14 -57.38
CA ALA A 162 20.10 20.82 -58.45
C ALA A 162 20.37 22.09 -59.29
N GLU A 163 21.52 22.05 -60.00
CA GLU A 163 21.79 22.60 -61.36
C GLU A 163 21.68 24.11 -61.65
#